data_AF-A0A925KH33-F1
#
_entry.id   AF-A0A925KH33-F1
#
_cell.length_a   1.000
_cell.length_b   1.000
_cell.length_c   1.000
_cell.angle_alpha   90.00
_cell.angle_beta   90.00
_cell.angle_gamma   90.00
#
_symmetry.space_group_name_H-M   'P 1'
#
loop_
_entity.id
_entity.type
_entity.pdbx_description
1 polymer ?
#
loop_
_entity_poly.entity_id
_entity_poly.type
_entity_poly.pdbx_seq_one_letter_code
_entity_poly.pdbx_strand_id
1 'polypeptide(L)'
;MKTLRHKSLSALTILAAAASLALPAAAQFSLSDKLHAQAVESFRVGRFPEAYGRFISLAQAGHPASARYALWMCQHGLELFGKDWDCAPHEIADWARLAGVAGVAGGAAVTPPSSEPRHYAAGTGPRSTARR
;
A
#
# COMPACT_ATOMS: atom_id res chain seq x y z
N MET A 1 10.93 2.36 64.08
CA MET A 1 10.19 3.61 63.77
C MET A 1 11.16 4.63 63.20
N LYS A 2 10.92 5.08 61.96
CA LYS A 2 11.33 6.35 61.29
C LYS A 2 11.75 6.10 59.83
N THR A 3 10.80 6.38 58.96
CA THR A 3 10.86 6.51 57.49
C THR A 3 11.79 7.64 57.08
N LEU A 4 12.67 7.42 56.09
CA LEU A 4 13.42 8.50 55.43
C LEU A 4 13.33 8.41 53.89
N ARG A 5 12.25 9.03 53.39
CA ARG A 5 12.09 9.83 52.16
C ARG A 5 13.02 9.50 50.98
N HIS A 6 12.43 8.85 49.97
CA HIS A 6 12.92 8.76 48.60
C HIS A 6 13.06 10.17 48.00
N LYS A 7 14.30 10.55 47.65
CA LYS A 7 14.61 11.79 46.95
C LYS A 7 14.42 11.58 45.45
N SER A 8 13.58 12.44 44.91
CA SER A 8 13.23 12.69 43.52
C SER A 8 14.34 12.68 42.45
N LEU A 9 13.90 12.24 41.26
CA LEU A 9 14.07 12.84 39.93
C LEU A 9 15.38 12.64 39.14
N SER A 10 15.18 11.96 38.00
CA SER A 10 15.51 12.41 36.64
C SER A 10 16.92 12.21 36.08
N ALA A 11 17.00 11.32 35.09
CA ALA A 11 17.66 11.55 33.79
C ALA A 11 17.20 10.43 32.84
N LEU A 12 15.96 10.46 32.34
CA LEU A 12 15.64 11.02 31.01
C LEU A 12 16.63 10.55 29.92
N THR A 13 16.49 9.29 29.51
CA THR A 13 17.17 8.69 28.36
C THR A 13 16.53 9.23 27.08
N ILE A 14 17.05 10.34 26.55
CA ILE A 14 16.51 10.97 25.33
C ILE A 14 17.21 10.43 24.08
N LEU A 15 16.37 10.01 23.12
CA LEU A 15 16.57 9.94 21.66
C LEU A 15 17.52 8.86 21.11
N ALA A 16 16.93 7.69 20.87
CA ALA A 16 17.24 6.95 19.65
C ALA A 16 16.83 7.84 18.46
N ALA A 17 17.81 8.44 17.80
CA ALA A 17 17.62 9.12 16.54
C ALA A 17 17.14 8.10 15.50
N ALA A 18 15.82 8.05 15.31
CA ALA A 18 15.22 7.51 14.10
C ALA A 18 15.64 8.45 12.95
N ALA A 19 16.82 8.19 12.40
CA ALA A 19 17.21 8.70 11.10
C ALA A 19 16.27 8.03 10.09
N SER A 20 15.08 8.62 9.92
CA SER A 20 14.25 8.43 8.75
C SER A 20 15.07 8.93 7.57
N LEU A 21 15.90 8.03 7.02
CA LEU A 21 16.47 8.18 5.70
C LEU A 21 15.29 8.24 4.74
N ALA A 22 14.85 9.45 4.44
CA ALA A 22 14.18 9.73 3.20
C ALA A 22 15.18 9.37 2.10
N LEU A 23 15.19 8.09 1.68
CA LEU A 23 15.91 7.69 0.48
C LEU A 23 15.41 8.61 -0.64
N PRO A 24 16.31 9.18 -1.45
CA PRO A 24 15.89 9.99 -2.58
C PRO A 24 14.95 9.14 -3.42
N ALA A 25 13.77 9.67 -3.77
CA ALA A 25 12.75 8.95 -4.52
C ALA A 25 13.35 8.22 -5.75
N ALA A 26 14.33 8.84 -6.41
CA ALA A 26 15.11 8.24 -7.50
C ALA A 26 15.77 6.88 -7.18
N ALA A 27 16.30 6.70 -5.96
CA ALA A 27 16.88 5.42 -5.54
C ALA A 27 15.80 4.37 -5.25
N GLN A 28 14.64 4.77 -4.74
CA GLN A 28 13.49 3.88 -4.51
C GLN A 28 12.87 3.38 -5.82
N PHE A 29 12.80 4.24 -6.84
CA PHE A 29 12.44 3.82 -8.21
C PHE A 29 13.42 2.75 -8.71
N SER A 30 14.73 2.97 -8.56
CA SER A 30 15.74 2.01 -9.05
C SER A 30 15.68 0.61 -8.39
N LEU A 31 15.28 0.52 -7.11
CA LEU A 31 15.07 -0.77 -6.43
C LEU A 31 13.74 -1.41 -6.84
N SER A 32 12.67 -0.62 -6.91
CA SER A 32 11.35 -1.08 -7.32
C SER A 32 11.35 -1.63 -8.76
N ASP A 33 12.12 -1.01 -9.65
CA ASP A 33 12.33 -1.47 -11.02
C ASP A 33 13.06 -2.82 -11.06
N LYS A 34 14.10 -3.02 -10.23
CA LYS A 34 14.80 -4.31 -10.13
C LYS A 34 13.88 -5.41 -9.60
N LEU A 35 13.11 -5.12 -8.55
CA LEU A 35 12.13 -6.06 -8.00
C LEU A 35 11.02 -6.36 -9.01
N HIS A 36 10.59 -5.35 -9.78
CA HIS A 36 9.65 -5.54 -10.88
C HIS A 36 10.23 -6.46 -11.96
N ALA A 37 11.49 -6.26 -12.37
CA ALA A 37 12.14 -7.14 -13.33
C ALA A 37 12.22 -8.59 -12.85
N GLN A 38 12.48 -8.83 -11.56
CA GLN A 38 12.44 -10.18 -10.97
C GLN A 38 11.03 -10.79 -10.97
N ALA A 39 10.00 -9.96 -10.72
CA ALA A 39 8.61 -10.40 -10.81
C ALA A 39 8.24 -10.79 -12.25
N VAL A 40 8.64 -9.98 -13.23
CA VAL A 40 8.50 -10.27 -14.66
C VAL A 40 9.24 -11.54 -15.05
N GLU A 41 10.45 -11.77 -14.55
CA GLU A 41 11.18 -13.00 -14.85
C GLU A 41 10.45 -14.23 -14.32
N SER A 42 9.93 -14.14 -13.09
CA SER A 42 9.11 -15.22 -12.49
C SER A 42 7.86 -15.49 -13.30
N PHE A 43 7.23 -14.43 -13.81
CA PHE A 43 6.09 -14.52 -14.71
C PHE A 43 6.46 -15.25 -16.02
N ARG A 44 7.58 -14.87 -16.64
CA ARG A 44 8.05 -15.45 -17.91
C ARG A 44 8.35 -16.94 -17.81
N VAL A 45 8.90 -17.40 -16.68
CA VAL A 45 9.19 -18.83 -16.45
C VAL A 45 7.99 -19.62 -15.92
N GLY A 46 6.79 -19.04 -15.94
CA GLY A 46 5.54 -19.72 -15.55
C GLY A 46 5.33 -19.84 -14.04
N ARG A 47 6.14 -19.17 -13.21
CA ARG A 47 5.95 -19.13 -11.75
C ARG A 47 4.92 -18.07 -11.38
N PHE A 48 3.70 -18.22 -11.89
CA PHE A 48 2.63 -17.23 -11.78
C PHE A 48 2.26 -16.86 -10.33
N PRO A 49 2.15 -17.80 -9.36
CA PRO A 49 1.87 -17.44 -7.96
C PRO A 49 2.96 -16.58 -7.32
N GLU A 50 4.21 -16.89 -7.62
CA GLU A 50 5.36 -16.12 -7.12
C GLU A 50 5.41 -14.73 -7.76
N ALA A 51 5.18 -14.65 -9.07
CA ALA A 51 5.10 -13.39 -9.79
C ALA A 51 3.98 -12.50 -9.26
N TYR A 52 2.79 -13.06 -9.08
CA TYR A 52 1.62 -12.34 -8.58
C TYR A 52 1.85 -11.75 -7.18
N GLY A 53 2.39 -12.53 -6.24
CA GLY A 53 2.72 -12.02 -4.90
C GLY A 53 3.73 -10.87 -4.92
N ARG A 54 4.71 -10.90 -5.84
CA ARG A 54 5.65 -9.80 -6.04
C ARG A 54 5.00 -8.58 -6.68
N PHE A 55 4.12 -8.78 -7.66
CA PHE A 55 3.39 -7.67 -8.28
C PHE A 55 2.47 -6.97 -7.28
N ILE A 56 1.73 -7.70 -6.45
CA ILE A 56 0.90 -7.11 -5.39
C ILE A 56 1.75 -6.29 -4.43
N SER A 57 2.84 -6.86 -3.91
CA SER A 57 3.73 -6.16 -2.97
C SER A 57 4.23 -4.83 -3.54
N LEU A 58 4.60 -4.82 -4.82
CA LEU A 58 5.03 -3.61 -5.51
C LEU A 58 3.87 -2.65 -5.82
N ALA A 59 2.70 -3.17 -6.18
CA ALA A 59 1.51 -2.36 -6.45
C ALA A 59 1.01 -1.64 -5.19
N GLN A 60 1.01 -2.33 -4.04
CA GLN A 60 0.73 -1.77 -2.72
C GLN A 60 1.78 -0.71 -2.33
N ALA A 61 3.04 -0.88 -2.76
CA ALA A 61 4.08 0.14 -2.61
C ALA A 61 3.99 1.30 -3.62
N GLY A 62 2.98 1.33 -4.49
CA GLY A 62 2.76 2.41 -5.44
C GLY A 62 3.46 2.26 -6.79
N HIS A 63 3.96 1.06 -7.14
CA HIS A 63 4.65 0.82 -8.41
C HIS A 63 3.67 0.62 -9.58
N PRO A 64 3.55 1.54 -10.55
CA PRO A 64 2.49 1.52 -11.56
C PRO A 64 2.52 0.32 -12.51
N ALA A 65 3.72 -0.08 -12.96
CA ALA A 65 3.85 -1.20 -13.89
C ALA A 65 3.45 -2.53 -13.23
N SER A 66 3.79 -2.71 -11.95
CA SER A 66 3.40 -3.90 -11.19
C SER A 66 1.89 -3.94 -10.93
N ALA A 67 1.28 -2.80 -10.63
CA ALA A 67 -0.17 -2.69 -10.47
C ALA A 67 -0.92 -3.13 -11.73
N ARG A 68 -0.39 -2.81 -12.92
CA ARG A 68 -0.98 -3.26 -14.19
C ARG A 68 -0.95 -4.78 -14.34
N TYR A 69 0.17 -5.43 -14.01
CA TYR A 69 0.26 -6.90 -14.04
C TYR A 69 -0.66 -7.54 -12.98
N ALA A 70 -0.69 -7.02 -11.76
CA ALA A 70 -1.58 -7.53 -10.71
C ALA A 70 -3.06 -7.45 -11.14
N LEU A 71 -3.48 -6.30 -11.67
CA LEU A 71 -4.83 -6.10 -12.18
C LEU A 71 -5.17 -7.05 -13.33
N TRP A 72 -4.27 -7.19 -14.31
CA TRP A 72 -4.48 -8.08 -15.43
C TRP A 72 -4.57 -9.55 -15.00
N MET A 73 -3.72 -9.98 -14.06
CA MET A 73 -3.79 -11.33 -13.49
C MET A 73 -5.10 -11.57 -12.73
N CYS A 74 -5.63 -10.59 -12.00
CA CYS A 74 -6.95 -10.69 -11.37
C CYS A 74 -8.07 -10.85 -12.39
N GLN A 75 -8.07 -10.04 -13.45
CA GLN A 75 -9.14 -10.02 -14.44
C GLN A 75 -9.19 -11.28 -15.30
N HIS A 76 -8.02 -11.87 -15.58
CA HIS A 76 -7.89 -13.01 -16.50
C HIS A 76 -7.36 -14.28 -15.82
N GLY A 77 -7.43 -14.33 -14.48
CA GLY A 77 -6.88 -15.38 -13.62
C GLY A 77 -7.19 -16.79 -14.11
N LEU A 78 -8.48 -17.10 -14.13
CA LEU A 78 -8.97 -18.43 -14.44
C LEU A 78 -8.73 -18.82 -15.91
N GLU A 79 -8.91 -17.88 -16.83
CA GLU A 79 -8.77 -18.10 -18.27
C GLU A 79 -7.31 -18.35 -18.69
N LEU A 80 -6.37 -17.54 -18.19
CA LEU A 80 -4.98 -17.56 -18.67
C LEU A 80 -4.04 -18.35 -17.76
N PHE A 81 -4.38 -18.51 -16.48
CA PHE A 81 -3.49 -19.13 -15.48
C PHE A 81 -4.13 -20.31 -14.76
N GLY A 82 -5.39 -20.64 -15.06
CA GLY A 82 -6.13 -21.71 -14.38
C GLY A 82 -6.30 -21.47 -12.88
N LYS A 83 -6.18 -20.22 -12.43
CA LYS A 83 -6.17 -19.85 -11.02
C LYS A 83 -7.03 -18.61 -10.79
N ASP A 84 -7.96 -18.74 -9.87
CA ASP A 84 -8.65 -17.58 -9.32
C ASP A 84 -7.77 -16.90 -8.27
N TRP A 85 -7.63 -15.59 -8.38
CA TRP A 85 -6.84 -14.78 -7.46
C TRP A 85 -7.80 -14.01 -6.57
N ASP A 86 -7.58 -14.08 -5.25
CA ASP A 86 -8.39 -13.32 -4.30
C ASP A 86 -8.02 -11.83 -4.38
N CYS A 87 -8.77 -11.09 -5.21
CA CYS A 87 -8.54 -9.68 -5.46
C CYS A 87 -9.66 -8.88 -4.82
N ALA A 88 -9.35 -8.16 -3.74
CA ALA A 88 -10.37 -7.38 -3.07
C ALA A 88 -10.84 -6.22 -3.99
N PRO A 89 -12.15 -5.88 -4.00
CA PRO A 89 -12.66 -4.84 -4.90
C PRO A 89 -11.96 -3.47 -4.77
N HIS A 90 -11.49 -3.13 -3.57
CA HIS A 90 -10.75 -1.90 -3.33
C HIS A 90 -9.32 -1.94 -3.91
N GLU A 91 -8.64 -3.08 -3.86
CA GLU A 91 -7.31 -3.26 -4.47
C GLU A 91 -7.39 -3.15 -5.99
N ILE A 92 -8.43 -3.73 -6.61
CA ILE A 92 -8.68 -3.61 -8.06
C ILE A 92 -8.83 -2.14 -8.46
N ALA A 93 -9.62 -1.36 -7.71
CA ALA A 93 -9.83 0.06 -7.98
C ALA A 93 -8.54 0.87 -7.82
N ASP A 94 -7.76 0.60 -6.76
CA ASP A 94 -6.48 1.26 -6.52
C ASP A 94 -5.43 0.93 -7.59
N TRP A 95 -5.33 -0.33 -7.99
CA TRP A 95 -4.40 -0.75 -9.04
C TRP A 95 -4.81 -0.20 -10.41
N ALA A 96 -6.11 -0.12 -10.72
CA ALA A 96 -6.59 0.51 -11.95
C ALA A 96 -6.21 2.00 -12.01
N ARG A 97 -6.43 2.74 -10.92
CA ARG A 97 -6.01 4.14 -10.80
C ARG A 97 -4.50 4.28 -10.97
N LEU A 98 -3.73 3.46 -10.25
CA LEU A 98 -2.27 3.53 -10.24
C LEU A 98 -1.65 3.13 -11.59
N ALA A 99 -2.20 2.11 -12.26
CA ALA A 99 -1.76 1.69 -13.59
C ALA A 99 -2.03 2.77 -14.67
N GLY A 100 -3.04 3.62 -14.45
CA GLY A 100 -3.34 4.78 -15.29
C GLY A 100 -2.34 5.94 -15.13
N VAL A 101 -1.71 6.10 -13.96
CA VAL A 101 -0.72 7.16 -13.69
C VAL A 101 0.52 7.03 -14.60
N ALA A 102 0.92 5.81 -14.94
CA ALA A 102 2.01 5.57 -15.89
C ALA A 102 1.71 6.02 -17.34
N GLY A 103 0.44 6.29 -17.67
CA GLY A 103 0.05 6.83 -18.99
C GLY A 103 0.29 8.34 -19.13
N VAL A 104 0.58 9.05 -18.03
CA VAL A 104 0.69 10.52 -18.00
C VAL A 104 2.08 11.01 -17.58
N ALA A 105 3.02 10.09 -17.27
CA ALA A 105 4.39 10.42 -16.89
C ALA A 105 5.29 10.85 -18.08
N GLY A 106 4.69 11.57 -19.03
CA GLY A 106 5.34 12.33 -20.10
C GLY A 106 4.76 13.73 -20.31
N GLY A 107 3.84 14.21 -19.45
CA GLY A 107 3.27 15.54 -19.61
C GLY A 107 2.50 16.02 -18.39
N ALA A 108 3.06 17.04 -17.74
CA ALA A 108 2.41 17.97 -16.82
C ALA A 108 1.69 17.39 -15.58
N ALA A 109 2.22 17.77 -14.42
CA ALA A 109 1.58 17.61 -13.13
C ALA A 109 0.13 18.11 -13.16
N VAL A 110 -0.82 17.17 -13.13
CA VAL A 110 -2.17 17.46 -12.66
C VAL A 110 -2.07 17.67 -11.16
N THR A 111 -2.26 18.93 -10.76
CA THR A 111 -2.49 19.35 -9.39
C THR A 111 -3.59 18.49 -8.78
N PRO A 112 -3.39 17.86 -7.60
CA PRO A 112 -4.47 17.16 -6.92
C PRO A 112 -5.61 18.16 -6.60
N PRO A 113 -6.89 17.78 -6.72
CA PRO A 113 -7.95 18.60 -6.16
C PRO A 113 -7.72 18.70 -4.65
N SER A 114 -7.64 19.95 -4.18
CA SER A 114 -7.53 20.34 -2.78
C SER A 114 -8.41 19.47 -1.89
N SER A 115 -7.77 18.83 -0.93
CA SER A 115 -8.39 18.25 0.25
C SER A 115 -9.20 19.32 0.99
N GLU A 116 -10.52 19.31 0.80
CA GLU A 116 -11.45 19.90 1.76
C GLU A 116 -11.67 18.94 2.95
N PRO A 117 -11.91 19.48 4.15
CA PRO A 117 -11.71 18.79 5.41
C PRO A 117 -12.87 17.86 5.78
N ARG A 118 -12.48 16.81 6.51
CA ARG A 118 -13.31 15.82 7.19
C ARG A 118 -14.51 16.41 7.93
N HIS A 119 -15.69 15.85 7.67
CA HIS A 119 -16.72 15.62 8.69
C HIS A 119 -17.12 14.14 8.65
N TYR A 120 -16.32 13.27 9.29
CA TYR A 120 -16.84 11.97 9.72
C TYR A 120 -17.56 12.20 11.05
N ALA A 121 -18.85 12.55 10.96
CA ALA A 121 -19.71 12.66 12.13
C ALA A 121 -19.89 11.26 12.74
N ALA A 122 -19.34 11.10 13.93
CA ALA A 122 -19.55 9.95 14.78
C ALA A 122 -21.04 9.80 15.13
N GLY A 123 -21.52 8.56 15.05
CA GLY A 123 -22.49 7.96 15.97
C GLY A 123 -23.92 8.54 15.97
N THR A 124 -24.87 7.70 15.57
CA THR A 124 -26.01 7.29 16.43
C THR A 124 -26.83 6.24 15.69
N GLY A 125 -26.88 5.01 16.21
CA GLY A 125 -27.92 4.06 15.85
C GLY A 125 -29.29 4.46 16.44
N PRO A 126 -30.37 3.84 15.97
CA PRO A 126 -31.33 3.24 16.91
C PRO A 126 -31.77 1.84 16.44
N ARG A 127 -31.64 0.82 17.30
CA ARG A 127 -32.67 0.32 18.24
C ARG A 127 -33.78 -0.48 17.55
N SER A 128 -33.71 -1.79 17.78
CA SER A 128 -34.82 -2.72 17.68
C SER A 128 -36.07 -2.20 18.39
N THR A 129 -37.22 -2.29 17.71
CA THR A 129 -38.50 -2.53 18.36
C THR A 129 -39.31 -3.50 17.52
N ALA A 130 -39.65 -4.63 18.15
CA ALA A 130 -40.61 -5.61 17.67
C ALA A 130 -42.04 -5.05 17.60
N ARG A 131 -42.84 -5.61 16.68
CA ARG A 131 -44.28 -5.93 16.82
C ARG A 131 -44.67 -6.68 15.53
N ARG A 132 -44.83 -8.00 15.63
CA ARG A 132 -46.05 -8.76 15.94
C ARG A 132 -46.88 -8.98 14.67
#